data_AF-N1VVE8-F1
#
_entry.id   AF-N1VVE8-F1
#
_cell.length_a   1.000
_cell.length_b   1.000
_cell.length_c   1.000
_cell.angle_alpha   90.00
_cell.angle_beta   90.00
_cell.angle_gamma   90.00
#
_symmetry.space_group_name_H-M   'P 1'
#
loop_
_entity.id
_entity.type
_entity.pdbx_description
1 polymer ?
#
loop_
_entity_poly.entity_id
_entity_poly.type
_entity_poly.pdbx_seq_one_letter_code
_entity_poly.pdbx_strand_id
1 'polypeptide(L)'
;MSITVYSRYLIKLKKFKSAKVLLQKSILYFPSYLENYLLLASLLKDMERSEEAIKVLKKALSQEHLSNGRGIDRKDIWAELGSLYFSRGDFNSALVSLKKSLKMVEPEEFFYYDLLALCYLEAEDPENALISIRTHIQYCKEIDPETLIILARAHCRLGKLEEAANNLIQAYSIEDSLYLKAADFIDFAPLLRNGFFTTLEYIEWEEP
;
A
#
# COMPACT_ATOMS: atom_id res chain seq x y z
N MET A 1 -6.36 -19.29 -25.79
CA MET A 1 -5.84 -18.16 -24.98
C MET A 1 -6.68 -18.09 -23.70
N SER A 2 -6.09 -18.12 -22.51
CA SER A 2 -6.90 -18.05 -21.27
C SER A 2 -7.63 -16.70 -21.19
N ILE A 3 -8.83 -16.68 -20.60
CA ILE A 3 -9.63 -15.46 -20.43
C ILE A 3 -8.81 -14.37 -19.71
N THR A 4 -7.98 -14.76 -18.74
CA THR A 4 -7.07 -13.87 -18.02
C THR A 4 -5.98 -13.26 -18.91
N VAL A 5 -5.35 -14.05 -19.79
CA VAL A 5 -4.32 -13.54 -20.73
C VAL A 5 -4.94 -12.56 -21.71
N TYR A 6 -6.11 -12.87 -22.27
CA TYR A 6 -6.78 -11.97 -23.19
C TYR A 6 -7.27 -10.69 -22.49
N SER A 7 -7.74 -10.79 -21.25
CA SER A 7 -8.10 -9.62 -20.43
C SER A 7 -6.89 -8.71 -20.20
N ARG A 8 -5.74 -9.27 -19.80
CA ARG A 8 -4.49 -8.50 -19.64
C ARG A 8 -4.05 -7.82 -20.95
N TYR A 9 -4.20 -8.51 -22.08
CA TYR A 9 -3.95 -7.92 -23.40
C TYR A 9 -4.86 -6.72 -23.70
N LEU A 10 -6.17 -6.84 -23.41
CA LEU A 10 -7.12 -5.73 -23.57
C LEU A 10 -6.80 -4.54 -22.65
N ILE A 11 -6.36 -4.81 -21.41
CA ILE A 11 -5.90 -3.77 -20.47
C ILE A 11 -4.70 -3.03 -21.05
N LYS A 12 -3.69 -3.74 -21.57
CA LYS A 12 -2.53 -3.12 -22.25
C LYS A 12 -2.93 -2.24 -23.44
N LEU A 13 -3.99 -2.62 -24.16
CA LEU A 13 -4.56 -1.82 -25.25
C LEU A 13 -5.49 -0.69 -24.77
N LYS A 14 -5.60 -0.44 -23.46
CA LYS A 14 -6.53 0.53 -22.84
C LYS A 14 -8.00 0.28 -23.19
N LYS A 15 -8.36 -0.94 -23.61
CA LYS A 15 -9.74 -1.36 -23.91
C LYS A 15 -10.46 -1.80 -22.63
N PHE A 16 -10.54 -0.90 -21.65
CA PHE A 16 -11.00 -1.20 -20.28
C PHE A 16 -12.43 -1.74 -20.22
N LYS A 17 -13.36 -1.19 -21.03
CA LYS A 17 -14.74 -1.69 -21.06
C LYS A 17 -14.81 -3.16 -21.50
N SER A 18 -14.08 -3.52 -22.55
CA SER A 18 -14.03 -4.90 -23.05
C SER A 18 -13.34 -5.84 -22.06
N ALA A 19 -12.25 -5.39 -21.44
CA ALA A 19 -11.57 -6.15 -20.38
C ALA A 19 -12.49 -6.40 -19.18
N LYS A 20 -13.24 -5.39 -18.73
CA LYS A 20 -14.22 -5.52 -17.64
C LYS A 20 -15.27 -6.58 -17.94
N VAL A 21 -15.91 -6.51 -19.11
CA VAL A 21 -16.94 -7.49 -19.52
C VAL A 21 -16.35 -8.90 -19.56
N LEU A 22 -15.13 -9.04 -20.08
CA LEU A 22 -14.47 -10.33 -20.19
C LEU A 22 -14.12 -10.92 -18.80
N LEU A 23 -13.62 -10.11 -17.88
CA LEU A 23 -13.32 -10.52 -16.51
C LEU A 23 -14.58 -10.88 -15.72
N GLN A 24 -15.68 -10.14 -15.91
CA GLN A 24 -16.99 -10.48 -15.32
C GLN A 24 -17.49 -11.83 -15.80
N LYS A 25 -17.34 -12.14 -17.10
CA LYS A 25 -17.61 -13.48 -17.64
C LYS A 25 -16.68 -14.53 -17.03
N SER A 26 -15.39 -14.23 -16.87
CA SER A 26 -14.42 -15.14 -16.22
C SER A 26 -14.88 -15.54 -14.82
N ILE A 27 -15.30 -14.57 -14.01
CA ILE A 27 -15.82 -14.81 -12.66
C ILE A 27 -17.09 -15.66 -12.67
N LEU A 28 -17.97 -15.48 -13.67
CA LEU A 28 -19.18 -16.30 -13.81
C LEU A 28 -18.86 -17.77 -14.09
N TYR A 29 -17.90 -18.04 -14.98
CA TYR A 29 -17.51 -19.41 -15.34
C TYR A 29 -16.59 -20.07 -14.31
N PHE A 30 -15.76 -19.28 -13.63
CA PHE A 30 -14.74 -19.74 -12.70
C PHE A 30 -14.81 -18.94 -11.38
N PRO A 31 -15.89 -19.11 -10.59
CA PRO A 31 -16.14 -18.30 -9.40
C PRO A 31 -15.15 -18.55 -8.27
N SER A 32 -14.44 -19.69 -8.25
CA SER A 32 -13.42 -20.03 -7.26
C SER A 32 -12.03 -19.46 -7.54
N TYR A 33 -11.83 -18.81 -8.70
CA TYR A 33 -10.51 -18.33 -9.14
C TYR A 33 -10.28 -16.88 -8.72
N LEU A 34 -9.53 -16.70 -7.62
CA LEU A 34 -9.20 -15.40 -7.05
C LEU A 34 -8.48 -14.44 -8.01
N GLU A 35 -7.65 -14.97 -8.91
CA GLU A 35 -6.96 -14.17 -9.95
C GLU A 35 -7.95 -13.31 -10.75
N ASN A 36 -9.13 -13.85 -11.08
CA ASN A 36 -10.13 -13.12 -11.86
C ASN A 36 -10.67 -11.91 -11.10
N TYR A 37 -10.86 -12.04 -9.78
CA TYR A 37 -11.34 -10.96 -8.93
C TYR A 37 -10.26 -9.90 -8.73
N LEU A 38 -9.00 -10.29 -8.49
CA LEU A 38 -7.88 -9.35 -8.39
C LEU A 38 -7.68 -8.57 -9.68
N LEU A 39 -7.68 -9.24 -10.84
CA LEU A 39 -7.53 -8.55 -12.13
C LEU A 39 -8.68 -7.58 -12.38
N LEU A 40 -9.92 -7.92 -11.99
CA LEU A 40 -11.04 -7.02 -12.11
C LEU A 40 -10.95 -5.85 -11.13
N ALA A 41 -10.53 -6.08 -9.89
CA ALA A 41 -10.35 -5.04 -8.89
C ALA A 41 -9.23 -4.06 -9.28
N SER A 42 -8.09 -4.56 -9.74
CA SER A 42 -6.99 -3.75 -10.28
C SER A 42 -7.44 -2.92 -11.48
N LEU A 43 -8.16 -3.51 -12.45
CA LEU A 43 -8.73 -2.75 -13.56
C LEU A 43 -9.71 -1.66 -13.07
N LEU A 44 -10.53 -1.95 -12.06
CA LEU A 44 -11.46 -0.96 -11.50
C LEU A 44 -10.72 0.16 -10.75
N LYS A 45 -9.62 -0.15 -10.06
CA LYS A 45 -8.72 0.83 -9.44
C LYS A 45 -8.11 1.76 -10.49
N ASP A 46 -7.59 1.21 -11.59
CA ASP A 46 -7.04 1.99 -12.73
C ASP A 46 -8.10 2.89 -13.41
N MET A 47 -9.38 2.57 -13.22
CA MET A 47 -10.52 3.35 -13.70
C MET A 47 -11.09 4.30 -12.63
N GLU A 48 -10.40 4.48 -11.50
CA GLU A 48 -10.84 5.28 -10.34
C GLU A 48 -12.19 4.82 -9.73
N ARG A 49 -12.53 3.54 -9.90
CA ARG A 49 -13.78 2.91 -9.42
C ARG A 49 -13.52 2.05 -8.19
N SER A 50 -12.83 2.60 -7.20
CA SER A 50 -12.39 1.89 -5.98
C SER A 50 -13.54 1.24 -5.21
N GLU A 51 -14.71 1.88 -5.14
CA GLU A 51 -15.90 1.29 -4.48
C GLU A 51 -16.36 -0.01 -5.15
N GLU A 52 -16.30 -0.08 -6.49
CA GLU A 52 -16.61 -1.32 -7.19
C GLU A 52 -15.52 -2.37 -7.02
N ALA A 53 -14.25 -1.95 -6.99
CA ALA A 53 -13.13 -2.84 -6.71
C ALA A 53 -13.28 -3.52 -5.34
N ILE A 54 -13.62 -2.74 -4.30
CA ILE A 54 -13.88 -3.25 -2.95
C ILE A 54 -15.04 -4.26 -2.96
N LYS A 55 -16.15 -3.96 -3.67
CA LYS A 55 -17.29 -4.90 -3.80
C LYS A 55 -16.88 -6.21 -4.48
N VAL A 56 -16.05 -6.14 -5.52
CA VAL A 56 -15.53 -7.32 -6.23
C VAL A 56 -14.68 -8.19 -5.29
N LEU A 57 -13.78 -7.59 -4.52
CA LEU A 57 -12.92 -8.35 -3.60
C LEU A 57 -13.68 -8.91 -2.40
N LYS A 58 -14.67 -8.17 -1.86
CA LYS A 58 -15.58 -8.72 -0.84
C LYS A 58 -16.35 -9.94 -1.37
N LYS A 59 -16.80 -9.89 -2.62
CA LYS A 59 -17.42 -11.06 -3.28
C LYS A 59 -16.45 -12.22 -3.43
N ALA A 60 -15.17 -11.95 -3.71
CA ALA A 60 -14.14 -13.00 -3.78
C ALA A 60 -13.98 -13.72 -2.42
N LEU A 61 -13.97 -12.96 -1.32
CA LEU A 61 -13.86 -13.50 0.04
C LEU A 61 -15.10 -14.26 0.51
N SER A 62 -16.25 -14.05 -0.12
CA SER A 62 -17.49 -14.80 0.19
C SER A 62 -17.58 -16.16 -0.51
N GLN A 63 -16.60 -16.53 -1.36
CA GLN A 63 -16.62 -17.81 -2.06
C GLN A 63 -16.20 -18.95 -1.12
N GLU A 64 -17.01 -20.02 -1.08
CA GLU A 64 -16.85 -21.16 -0.15
C GLU A 64 -15.65 -22.03 -0.49
N HIS A 65 -15.47 -22.36 -1.77
CA HIS A 65 -14.35 -23.17 -2.25
C HIS A 65 -13.41 -22.32 -3.09
N LEU A 66 -12.14 -22.32 -2.70
CA LEU A 66 -11.10 -21.59 -3.42
C LEU A 66 -10.21 -22.60 -4.10
N SER A 67 -9.95 -22.36 -5.38
CA SER A 67 -8.91 -23.09 -6.09
C SER A 67 -7.64 -22.24 -6.05
N ASN A 68 -6.56 -22.80 -5.52
CA ASN A 68 -5.20 -22.22 -5.49
C ASN A 68 -4.58 -22.15 -6.90
N GLY A 69 -5.32 -21.63 -7.87
CA GLY A 69 -4.83 -21.46 -9.23
C GLY A 69 -3.86 -20.29 -9.29
N ARG A 70 -2.57 -20.60 -9.52
CA ARG A 70 -1.44 -19.67 -9.76
C ARG A 70 -0.85 -18.95 -8.54
N GLY A 71 -0.98 -19.50 -7.34
CA GLY A 71 -0.32 -18.96 -6.14
C GLY A 71 -0.94 -17.66 -5.60
N ILE A 72 -2.16 -17.34 -6.03
CA ILE A 72 -2.98 -16.28 -5.46
C ILE A 72 -3.92 -16.93 -4.44
N ASP A 73 -3.87 -16.42 -3.22
CA ASP A 73 -4.62 -16.92 -2.08
C ASP A 73 -5.43 -15.81 -1.42
N ARG A 74 -6.23 -16.18 -0.41
CA ARG A 74 -7.06 -15.23 0.34
C ARG A 74 -6.27 -14.09 0.98
N LYS A 75 -5.01 -14.32 1.35
CA LYS A 75 -4.09 -13.30 1.85
C LYS A 75 -3.97 -12.13 0.85
N ASP A 76 -3.83 -12.43 -0.43
CA ASP A 76 -3.60 -11.42 -1.47
C ASP A 76 -4.86 -10.57 -1.69
N ILE A 77 -6.04 -11.17 -1.54
CA ILE A 77 -7.32 -10.45 -1.56
C ILE A 77 -7.45 -9.49 -0.36
N TRP A 78 -7.07 -9.95 0.83
CA TRP A 78 -7.09 -9.11 2.03
C TRP A 78 -6.08 -7.96 1.93
N ALA A 79 -4.89 -8.21 1.39
CA ALA A 79 -3.89 -7.18 1.15
C ALA A 79 -4.38 -6.12 0.14
N GLU A 80 -4.93 -6.54 -1.00
CA GLU A 80 -5.46 -5.62 -2.01
C GLU A 80 -6.65 -4.81 -1.47
N LEU A 81 -7.53 -5.42 -0.66
CA LEU A 81 -8.56 -4.67 0.06
C LEU A 81 -7.96 -3.62 1.00
N GLY A 82 -6.90 -3.98 1.72
CA GLY A 82 -6.14 -3.05 2.56
C GLY A 82 -5.64 -1.82 1.80
N SER A 83 -4.97 -2.04 0.67
CA SER A 83 -4.50 -0.98 -0.23
C SER A 83 -5.64 -0.11 -0.76
N LEU A 84 -6.77 -0.70 -1.15
CA LEU A 84 -7.93 0.05 -1.63
C LEU A 84 -8.57 0.90 -0.54
N TYR A 85 -8.69 0.39 0.68
CA TYR A 85 -9.20 1.19 1.81
C TYR A 85 -8.24 2.32 2.18
N PHE A 86 -6.93 2.07 2.18
CA PHE A 86 -5.93 3.09 2.43
C PHE A 86 -6.01 4.23 1.42
N SER A 87 -6.05 3.92 0.12
CA SER A 87 -6.19 4.95 -0.93
C SER A 87 -7.51 5.72 -0.88
N ARG A 88 -8.50 5.22 -0.15
CA ARG A 88 -9.78 5.90 0.13
C ARG A 88 -9.78 6.70 1.44
N GLY A 89 -8.70 6.67 2.21
CA GLY A 89 -8.61 7.28 3.54
C GLY A 89 -9.33 6.50 4.64
N ASP A 90 -9.83 5.28 4.37
CA ASP A 90 -10.43 4.42 5.40
C ASP A 90 -9.33 3.56 6.07
N PHE A 91 -8.52 4.22 6.88
CA PHE A 91 -7.35 3.61 7.52
C PHE A 91 -7.74 2.47 8.49
N ASN A 92 -8.91 2.55 9.12
CA ASN A 92 -9.41 1.50 10.02
C ASN A 92 -9.74 0.21 9.24
N SER A 93 -10.48 0.31 8.13
CA SER A 93 -10.75 -0.86 7.29
C SER A 93 -9.48 -1.39 6.61
N ALA A 94 -8.52 -0.50 6.30
CA ALA A 94 -7.21 -0.88 5.79
C ALA A 94 -6.44 -1.73 6.80
N LEU A 95 -6.30 -1.27 8.05
CA LEU A 95 -5.66 -2.01 9.15
C LEU A 95 -6.30 -3.38 9.36
N VAL A 96 -7.64 -3.44 9.41
CA VAL A 96 -8.35 -4.73 9.60
C VAL A 96 -8.04 -5.69 8.46
N SER A 97 -8.01 -5.21 7.22
CA SER A 97 -7.76 -6.05 6.03
C SER A 97 -6.30 -6.51 5.97
N LEU A 98 -5.34 -5.60 6.16
CA LEU A 98 -3.91 -5.93 6.18
C LEU A 98 -3.56 -6.90 7.32
N LYS A 99 -4.11 -6.71 8.53
CA LYS A 99 -3.92 -7.65 9.65
C LYS A 99 -4.48 -9.04 9.35
N LYS A 100 -5.60 -9.13 8.61
CA LYS A 100 -6.12 -10.43 8.16
C LYS A 100 -5.18 -11.09 7.14
N SER A 101 -4.60 -10.32 6.22
CA SER A 101 -3.59 -10.84 5.30
C SER A 101 -2.35 -11.34 6.04
N LEU A 102 -1.83 -10.54 6.98
CA LEU A 102 -0.63 -10.88 7.77
C LEU A 102 -0.81 -12.19 8.55
N LYS A 103 -1.99 -12.43 9.13
CA LYS A 103 -2.29 -13.69 9.85
C LYS A 103 -2.29 -14.95 8.98
N MET A 104 -2.18 -14.81 7.66
CA MET A 104 -2.23 -15.91 6.69
C MET A 104 -0.88 -16.19 6.01
N VAL A 105 0.18 -15.49 6.45
CA VAL A 105 1.54 -15.65 5.93
C VAL A 105 2.53 -15.70 7.08
N GLU A 106 3.71 -16.23 6.81
CA GLU A 106 4.83 -16.02 7.71
C GLU A 106 5.22 -14.53 7.73
N PRO A 107 5.65 -13.98 8.88
CA PRO A 107 5.99 -12.57 9.01
C PRO A 107 7.00 -12.07 7.97
N GLU A 108 7.99 -12.89 7.59
CA GLU A 108 9.02 -12.57 6.59
C GLU A 108 8.46 -12.44 5.16
N GLU A 109 7.33 -13.10 4.87
CA GLU A 109 6.69 -13.12 3.55
C GLU A 109 5.67 -11.99 3.35
N PHE A 110 5.41 -11.20 4.39
CA PHE A 110 4.44 -10.11 4.35
C PHE A 110 5.07 -8.81 3.81
N PHE A 111 4.64 -8.40 2.62
CA PHE A 111 5.23 -7.23 1.93
C PHE A 111 4.66 -5.87 2.35
N TYR A 112 3.56 -5.82 3.11
CA TYR A 112 2.78 -4.58 3.30
C TYR A 112 2.96 -3.93 4.70
N TYR A 113 4.14 -4.08 5.31
CA TYR A 113 4.45 -3.49 6.62
C TYR A 113 4.57 -1.96 6.58
N ASP A 114 5.08 -1.41 5.49
CA ASP A 114 5.11 0.02 5.17
C ASP A 114 3.69 0.61 5.14
N LEU A 115 2.76 -0.06 4.46
CA LEU A 115 1.37 0.35 4.38
C LEU A 115 0.67 0.23 5.74
N LEU A 116 0.98 -0.80 6.53
CA LEU A 116 0.53 -0.88 7.92
C LEU A 116 1.05 0.32 8.73
N ALA A 117 2.32 0.67 8.59
CA ALA A 117 2.91 1.81 9.30
C ALA A 117 2.21 3.12 8.93
N LEU A 118 1.98 3.37 7.65
CA LEU A 118 1.20 4.51 7.18
C LEU A 118 -0.22 4.51 7.75
N CYS A 119 -0.92 3.38 7.72
CA CYS A 119 -2.26 3.30 8.30
C CYS A 119 -2.26 3.60 9.81
N TYR A 120 -1.23 3.18 10.55
CA TYR A 120 -1.10 3.48 11.97
C TYR A 120 -0.76 4.95 12.23
N LEU A 121 0.07 5.58 11.40
CA LEU A 121 0.29 7.03 11.47
C LEU A 121 -1.03 7.77 11.27
N GLU A 122 -1.77 7.46 10.21
CA GLU A 122 -3.05 8.12 9.95
C GLU A 122 -4.14 7.81 11.00
N ALA A 123 -3.98 6.72 11.77
CA ALA A 123 -4.83 6.37 12.91
C ALA A 123 -4.33 6.93 14.26
N GLU A 124 -3.36 7.84 14.25
CA GLU A 124 -2.76 8.45 15.45
C GLU A 124 -2.10 7.45 16.42
N ASP A 125 -1.54 6.35 15.90
CA ASP A 125 -0.87 5.30 16.66
C ASP A 125 0.61 5.17 16.23
N PRO A 126 1.46 6.16 16.58
CA PRO A 126 2.84 6.21 16.12
C PRO A 126 3.72 5.08 16.71
N GLU A 127 3.34 4.49 17.84
CA GLU A 127 4.02 3.33 18.42
C GLU A 127 3.91 2.10 17.51
N ASN A 128 2.69 1.75 17.08
CA ASN A 128 2.52 0.62 16.16
C ASN A 128 3.02 0.94 14.75
N ALA A 129 3.00 2.22 14.35
CA ALA A 129 3.67 2.64 13.12
C ALA A 129 5.17 2.36 13.16
N LEU A 130 5.84 2.76 14.26
CA LEU A 130 7.27 2.52 14.46
C LEU A 130 7.62 1.03 14.46
N ILE A 131 6.80 0.20 15.10
CA ILE A 131 6.98 -1.26 15.08
C ILE A 131 6.88 -1.78 13.64
N SER A 132 5.81 -1.40 12.93
CA SER A 132 5.54 -1.91 11.58
C SER A 132 6.64 -1.53 10.60
N ILE A 133 7.08 -0.27 10.57
CA ILE A 133 8.13 0.17 9.64
C ILE A 133 9.50 -0.43 9.99
N ARG A 134 9.80 -0.69 11.28
CA ARG A 134 11.01 -1.43 11.67
C ARG A 134 10.96 -2.88 11.23
N THR A 135 9.80 -3.51 11.30
CA THR A 135 9.60 -4.86 10.76
C THR A 135 9.73 -4.87 9.24
N HIS A 136 9.25 -3.83 8.54
CA HIS A 136 9.52 -3.65 7.11
C HIS A 136 11.03 -3.63 6.83
N ILE A 137 11.77 -2.78 7.55
CA ILE A 137 13.23 -2.64 7.42
C ILE A 137 13.97 -3.95 7.71
N GLN A 138 13.48 -4.73 8.67
CA GLN A 138 14.08 -6.02 9.03
C GLN A 138 13.99 -7.04 7.89
N TYR A 139 12.93 -7.00 7.08
CA TYR A 139 12.66 -8.00 6.04
C TYR A 139 12.88 -7.49 4.61
N CYS A 140 13.00 -6.18 4.39
CA CYS A 140 13.35 -5.63 3.09
C CYS A 140 14.82 -5.89 2.75
N LYS A 141 15.13 -6.09 1.46
CA LYS A 141 16.51 -6.30 0.98
C LYS A 141 17.29 -4.99 0.86
N GLU A 142 16.58 -3.93 0.49
CA GLU A 142 17.12 -2.60 0.24
C GLU A 142 16.18 -1.60 0.91
N ILE A 143 16.75 -0.60 1.57
CA ILE A 143 16.02 0.46 2.23
C ILE A 143 15.93 1.61 1.23
N ASP A 144 14.72 1.94 0.79
CA ASP A 144 14.46 3.11 -0.04
C ASP A 144 14.23 4.38 0.84
N PRO A 145 14.33 5.57 0.24
CA PRO A 145 14.10 6.83 0.96
C PRO A 145 12.69 6.97 1.55
N GLU A 146 11.65 6.44 0.89
CA GLU A 146 10.27 6.53 1.36
C GLU A 146 10.08 5.76 2.67
N THR A 147 10.71 4.59 2.80
CA THR A 147 10.78 3.82 4.05
C THR A 147 11.39 4.64 5.20
N LEU A 148 12.48 5.37 4.93
CA LEU A 148 13.14 6.23 5.92
C LEU A 148 12.30 7.45 6.28
N ILE A 149 11.56 8.01 5.32
CA ILE A 149 10.61 9.11 5.56
C ILE A 149 9.47 8.63 6.48
N ILE A 150 8.88 7.45 6.23
CA ILE A 150 7.84 6.88 7.11
C ILE A 150 8.39 6.66 8.52
N LEU A 151 9.61 6.14 8.64
CA LEU A 151 10.29 5.98 9.93
C LEU A 151 10.51 7.33 10.62
N ALA A 152 10.95 8.37 9.89
CA ALA A 152 11.12 9.72 10.41
C ALA A 152 9.80 10.32 10.91
N ARG A 153 8.69 10.11 10.18
CA ARG A 153 7.35 10.56 10.58
C ARG A 153 6.93 9.93 11.91
N ALA A 154 7.12 8.61 12.05
CA ALA A 154 6.84 7.91 13.31
C ALA A 154 7.68 8.45 14.47
N HIS A 155 8.97 8.71 14.24
CA HIS A 155 9.84 9.33 15.25
C HIS A 155 9.39 10.75 15.62
N CYS A 156 9.00 11.59 14.67
CA CYS A 156 8.48 12.94 14.96
C CYS A 156 7.22 12.89 15.82
N ARG A 157 6.25 12.01 15.50
CA ARG A 157 5.02 11.86 16.29
C ARG A 157 5.28 11.34 17.71
N LEU A 158 6.38 10.62 17.92
CA LEU A 158 6.84 10.18 19.25
C LEU A 158 7.71 11.22 19.98
N GLY A 159 7.90 12.41 19.41
CA GLY A 159 8.76 13.47 19.98
C GLY A 159 10.27 13.22 19.85
N LYS A 160 10.66 12.20 19.08
CA LYS A 160 12.05 11.77 18.85
C LYS A 160 12.67 12.51 17.67
N LEU A 161 12.86 13.82 17.85
CA LEU A 161 13.22 14.73 16.75
C LEU A 161 14.63 14.47 16.20
N GLU A 162 15.58 14.08 17.04
CA GLU A 162 16.95 13.78 16.61
C GLU A 162 16.97 12.54 15.70
N GLU A 163 16.27 11.47 16.09
CA GLU A 163 16.15 10.26 15.27
C GLU A 163 15.41 10.55 13.96
N ALA A 164 14.36 11.37 14.00
CA ALA A 164 13.65 11.77 12.79
C ALA A 164 14.56 12.54 11.81
N ALA A 165 15.32 13.52 12.30
CA ALA A 165 16.26 14.28 11.49
C ALA A 165 17.34 13.36 10.88
N ASN A 166 17.89 12.44 11.67
CA ASN A 166 18.88 11.47 11.19
C ASN A 166 18.32 10.56 10.09
N ASN A 167 17.08 10.10 10.20
CA ASN A 167 16.43 9.29 9.18
C ASN A 167 16.18 10.08 7.89
N LEU A 168 15.82 11.37 7.97
CA LEU A 168 15.69 12.24 6.80
C LEU A 168 17.03 12.53 6.14
N ILE A 169 18.11 12.69 6.92
CA ILE A 169 19.47 12.82 6.38
C ILE A 169 19.89 11.53 5.63
N GLN A 170 19.55 10.36 6.19
CA GLN A 170 19.82 9.09 5.51
C GLN A 170 19.02 8.97 4.21
N ALA A 171 17.73 9.34 4.22
CA ALA A 171 16.89 9.36 3.02
C ALA A 171 17.50 10.27 1.94
N TYR A 172 17.89 11.49 2.33
CA TYR A 172 18.56 12.44 1.46
C TYR A 172 19.87 11.89 0.87
N SER A 173 20.67 11.19 1.69
CA SER A 173 21.98 10.67 1.25
C SER A 173 21.88 9.53 0.22
N ILE A 174 20.71 8.91 0.04
CA ILE A 174 20.51 7.83 -0.93
C ILE A 174 20.29 8.41 -2.34
N GLU A 175 19.51 9.50 -2.45
CA GLU A 175 19.10 10.08 -3.73
C GLU A 175 19.70 11.48 -4.00
N ASP A 176 20.58 11.97 -3.12
CA ASP A 176 21.09 13.35 -3.10
C ASP A 176 19.96 14.42 -3.20
N SER A 177 18.77 14.04 -2.75
CA SER A 177 17.54 14.83 -2.79
C SER A 177 16.55 14.29 -1.78
N LEU A 178 15.62 15.13 -1.34
CA LEU A 178 14.56 14.71 -0.43
C LEU A 178 13.20 15.08 -1.02
N TYR A 179 12.44 14.07 -1.44
CA TYR A 179 11.08 14.23 -1.92
C TYR A 179 10.08 13.98 -0.78
N LEU A 180 9.30 15.00 -0.42
CA LEU A 180 8.31 14.92 0.66
C LEU A 180 6.89 15.14 0.13
N LYS A 181 5.93 14.37 0.61
CA LYS A 181 4.51 14.60 0.30
C LYS A 181 3.99 15.74 1.16
N ALA A 182 2.98 16.46 0.68
CA ALA A 182 2.33 17.52 1.46
C ALA A 182 1.88 17.05 2.86
N ALA A 183 1.41 15.81 2.97
CA ALA A 183 0.99 15.20 4.23
C ALA A 183 2.15 15.00 5.24
N ASP A 184 3.39 14.83 4.76
CA ASP A 184 4.54 14.57 5.63
C ASP A 184 4.90 15.81 6.47
N PHE A 185 4.64 17.02 5.96
CA PHE A 185 4.91 18.28 6.68
C PHE A 185 4.03 18.48 7.91
N ILE A 186 2.89 17.79 8.01
CA ILE A 186 2.07 17.78 9.22
C ILE A 186 2.91 17.20 10.37
N ASP A 187 3.58 16.08 10.11
CA ASP A 187 4.41 15.38 11.09
C ASP A 187 5.75 16.11 11.32
N PHE A 188 6.32 16.68 10.26
CA PHE A 188 7.61 17.39 10.32
C PHE A 188 7.53 18.86 10.75
N ALA A 189 6.36 19.35 11.16
CA ALA A 189 6.22 20.72 11.66
C ALA A 189 7.25 21.12 12.75
N PRO A 190 7.65 20.25 13.70
CA PRO A 190 8.72 20.58 14.65
C PRO A 190 10.09 20.78 13.99
N LEU A 191 10.44 19.97 13.00
CA LEU A 191 11.69 20.08 12.24
C LEU A 191 11.67 21.31 11.32
N LEU A 192 10.51 21.68 10.78
CA LEU A 192 10.38 22.92 10.04
C LEU A 192 10.66 24.14 10.94
N ARG A 193 10.13 24.14 12.17
CA ARG A 193 10.30 25.24 13.12
C ARG A 193 11.74 25.38 13.64
N ASN A 194 12.49 24.29 13.74
CA ASN A 194 13.88 24.34 14.20
C ASN A 194 14.89 24.63 13.07
N GLY A 195 14.41 24.82 11.84
CA GLY A 195 15.24 25.15 10.69
C GLY A 195 15.96 23.96 10.06
N PHE A 196 15.64 22.71 10.42
CA PHE A 196 16.28 21.51 9.84
C PHE A 196 16.31 21.52 8.32
N PHE A 197 15.18 21.82 7.67
CA PHE A 197 15.11 21.81 6.20
C PHE A 197 15.93 22.93 5.53
N THR A 198 16.43 23.92 6.28
CA THR A 198 17.35 24.93 5.73
C THR A 198 18.79 24.42 5.63
N THR A 199 19.09 23.26 6.22
CA THR A 199 20.43 22.66 6.20
C THR A 199 20.64 21.69 5.04
N LEU A 200 19.61 21.43 4.24
CA LEU A 200 19.64 20.53 3.08
C LEU A 200 19.37 21.33 1.81
N GLU A 201 20.03 20.96 0.72
CA GLU A 201 19.73 21.46 -0.63
C GLU A 201 18.73 20.49 -1.30
N TYR A 202 18.14 20.87 -2.45
CA TYR A 202 17.31 19.97 -3.28
C TYR A 202 16.19 19.22 -2.54
N ILE A 203 15.42 19.94 -1.71
CA ILE A 203 14.18 19.43 -1.14
C ILE A 203 13.04 19.74 -2.13
N GLU A 204 12.37 18.68 -2.58
CA GLU A 204 11.17 18.77 -3.40
C GLU A 204 9.95 18.37 -2.57
N TRP A 205 8.80 18.99 -2.84
CA TRP A 205 7.55 18.56 -2.25
C TRP A 205 6.40 18.52 -3.24
N GLU A 206 5.51 17.54 -3.05
CA GLU A 206 4.28 17.45 -3.82
C GLU A 206 3.37 18.65 -3.49
N GLU A 207 2.98 19.43 -4.50
CA GLU A 207 2.02 20.52 -4.32
C GLU A 207 0.61 19.94 -4.04
N PRO A 208 -0.16 20.55 -3.11
CA PRO A 208 -1.47 20.06 -2.69
C PRO A 208 -2.59 20.17 -3.74
#